data_AF-A0A941G7X9-F1
#
_entry.id   AF-A0A941G7X9-F1
#
_cell.length_a   1.000
_cell.length_b   1.000
_cell.length_c   1.000
_cell.angle_alpha   90.00
_cell.angle_beta   90.00
_cell.angle_gamma   90.00
#
_symmetry.space_group_name_H-M   'P 1'
#
loop_
_entity.id
_entity.type
_entity.pdbx_description
1 polymer ?
#
loop_
_entity_poly.entity_id
_entity_poly.type
_entity_poly.pdbx_seq_one_letter_code
_entity_poly.pdbx_strand_id
1 'polypeptide(L)'
;PRSTPPRPRAEPQAEALSRLYVIPVKTMQVDGAPKEKITAPMSVAIGYGVLVRHVPPAAKQVASWTHRCADGGMVLENTGNVRVVLPEATSAARAAPQALALFPGVPQRIEGGTLQWKDGGESRSLACR
;
A
#
# COMPACT_ATOMS: atom_id res chain seq x y z
N PRO A 1 -11.17 14.05 -37.03
CA PRO A 1 -10.44 13.10 -36.14
C PRO A 1 -11.42 12.32 -35.25
N ARG A 2 -11.71 11.05 -35.58
CA ARG A 2 -12.52 10.17 -34.72
C ARG A 2 -11.66 9.76 -33.52
N SER A 3 -12.02 10.22 -32.32
CA SER A 3 -11.42 9.72 -31.08
C SER A 3 -11.79 8.24 -30.93
N THR A 4 -10.78 7.37 -30.94
CA THR A 4 -10.96 5.97 -30.60
C THR A 4 -11.28 5.87 -29.10
N PRO A 5 -12.34 5.17 -28.69
CA PRO A 5 -12.64 5.01 -27.27
C PRO A 5 -11.49 4.25 -26.57
N PRO A 6 -11.18 4.59 -25.30
CA PRO A 6 -10.15 3.90 -24.54
C PRO A 6 -10.52 2.42 -24.41
N ARG A 7 -9.53 1.54 -24.65
CA ARG A 7 -9.72 0.10 -24.44
C ARG A 7 -10.02 -0.18 -22.97
N PRO A 8 -11.01 -1.04 -22.66
CA PRO A 8 -11.26 -1.44 -21.29
C PRO A 8 -9.99 -2.02 -20.68
N ARG A 9 -9.65 -1.60 -19.45
CA ARG A 9 -8.56 -2.21 -18.69
C ARG A 9 -8.92 -3.67 -18.46
N ALA A 10 -7.99 -4.58 -18.73
CA ALA A 10 -8.16 -5.98 -18.41
C ALA A 10 -8.44 -6.13 -16.91
N GLU A 11 -9.34 -7.04 -16.57
CA GLU A 11 -9.68 -7.37 -15.19
C GLU A 11 -8.42 -7.85 -14.45
N PRO A 12 -8.10 -7.30 -13.27
CA PRO A 12 -6.91 -7.71 -12.53
C PRO A 12 -7.09 -9.14 -12.01
N GLN A 13 -6.11 -10.01 -12.25
CA GLN A 13 -6.11 -11.37 -11.72
C GLN A 13 -5.79 -11.42 -10.22
N ALA A 14 -5.00 -10.45 -9.73
CA ALA A 14 -4.67 -10.25 -8.33
C ALA A 14 -4.65 -8.76 -7.99
N GLU A 15 -4.80 -8.43 -6.71
CA GLU A 15 -4.77 -7.06 -6.23
C GLU A 15 -3.46 -6.37 -6.60
N ALA A 16 -3.59 -5.22 -7.27
CA ALA A 16 -2.48 -4.37 -7.64
C ALA A 16 -2.61 -2.99 -6.97
N LEU A 17 -1.50 -2.46 -6.49
CA LEU A 17 -1.40 -1.14 -5.89
C LEU A 17 -0.78 -0.16 -6.88
N SER A 18 -1.37 1.03 -6.99
CA SER A 18 -0.82 2.11 -7.81
C SER A 18 -0.91 3.42 -7.04
N ARG A 19 0.08 4.28 -7.21
CA ARG A 19 0.06 5.63 -6.65
C ARG A 19 -0.38 6.60 -7.72
N LEU A 20 -1.45 7.33 -7.45
CA LEU A 20 -1.90 8.44 -8.29
C LEU A 20 -1.46 9.74 -7.63
N TYR A 21 -0.67 10.53 -8.36
CA TYR A 21 -0.21 11.83 -7.93
C TYR A 21 -0.90 12.90 -8.77
N VAL A 22 -1.58 13.83 -8.12
CA VAL A 22 -2.13 15.03 -8.72
C VAL A 22 -1.24 16.19 -8.32
N ILE A 23 -0.45 16.67 -9.28
CA ILE A 23 0.49 17.77 -9.08
C ILE A 23 -0.09 19.00 -9.80
N PRO A 24 -0.42 20.08 -9.08
CA PRO A 24 -0.95 21.27 -9.72
C PRO A 24 0.16 21.95 -10.54
N VAL A 25 -0.16 22.28 -11.79
CA VAL A 25 0.72 23.06 -12.65
C VAL A 25 0.38 24.53 -12.44
N LYS A 26 1.24 25.29 -11.74
CA LYS A 26 1.13 26.75 -11.64
C LYS A 26 2.21 27.39 -12.52
N THR A 27 1.80 28.26 -13.44
CA THR A 27 2.71 29.19 -14.12
C THR A 27 2.85 30.44 -13.25
N MET A 28 4.01 30.64 -12.64
CA MET A 28 4.31 31.86 -11.89
C MET A 28 4.56 33.01 -12.88
N GLN A 29 3.62 33.95 -12.99
CA GLN A 29 3.79 35.20 -13.72
C GLN A 29 4.10 36.31 -12.72
N VAL A 30 5.16 37.07 -12.95
CA VAL A 30 5.60 38.17 -12.09
C VAL A 30 5.38 39.47 -12.87
N ASP A 31 4.20 40.06 -12.71
CA ASP A 31 3.87 41.35 -13.31
C ASP A 31 4.04 42.48 -12.30
N GLY A 32 4.73 43.56 -12.69
CA GLY A 32 4.82 44.80 -11.91
C GLY A 32 5.84 44.84 -10.77
N ALA A 33 6.98 44.12 -10.87
CA ALA A 33 8.05 44.25 -9.88
C ALA A 33 8.65 45.68 -9.89
N PRO A 34 8.71 46.39 -8.74
CA PRO A 34 9.30 47.73 -8.65
C PRO A 34 10.79 47.71 -9.00
N LYS A 35 11.25 48.58 -9.93
CA LYS A 35 12.65 48.60 -10.39
C LYS A 35 13.64 48.98 -9.29
N GLU A 36 13.19 49.66 -8.23
CA GLU A 36 14.06 50.15 -7.15
C GLU A 36 14.18 49.18 -5.95
N LYS A 37 13.52 48.01 -5.96
CA LYS A 37 13.59 47.04 -4.84
C LYS A 37 13.84 45.60 -5.32
N ILE A 38 14.72 44.90 -4.62
CA ILE A 38 14.93 43.46 -4.83
C ILE A 38 13.69 42.71 -4.31
N THR A 39 13.00 42.01 -5.20
CA THR A 39 11.82 41.20 -4.85
C THR A 39 12.14 39.73 -5.13
N ALA A 40 11.89 38.84 -4.17
CA ALA A 40 12.08 37.40 -4.31
C ALA A 40 10.71 36.70 -4.30
N PRO A 41 10.05 36.52 -5.45
CA PRO A 41 8.75 35.87 -5.51
C PRO A 41 8.89 34.40 -5.10
N MET A 42 8.01 33.93 -4.20
CA MET A 42 7.93 32.54 -3.78
C MET A 42 6.62 31.91 -4.25
N SER A 43 6.69 30.73 -4.86
CA SER A 43 5.52 29.94 -5.23
C SER A 43 5.44 28.67 -4.38
N VAL A 44 4.27 28.42 -3.78
CA VAL A 44 3.95 27.17 -3.08
C VAL A 44 2.89 26.39 -3.88
N ALA A 45 3.17 25.10 -4.08
CA ALA A 45 2.28 24.15 -4.72
C ALA A 45 2.07 22.94 -3.79
N ILE A 46 0.82 22.51 -3.63
CA ILE A 46 0.44 21.36 -2.81
C ILE A 46 -0.03 20.26 -3.76
N GLY A 47 0.74 19.17 -3.83
CA GLY A 47 0.34 17.97 -4.54
C GLY A 47 -0.45 17.03 -3.63
N TYR A 48 -1.35 16.26 -4.22
CA TYR A 48 -2.10 15.20 -3.53
C TYR A 48 -1.69 13.84 -4.08
N GLY A 49 -1.30 12.92 -3.19
CA GLY A 49 -0.98 11.53 -3.55
C GLY A 49 -2.00 10.57 -2.94
N VAL A 50 -2.62 9.72 -3.76
CA VAL A 50 -3.56 8.69 -3.30
C VAL A 50 -3.09 7.30 -3.73
N LEU A 51 -3.42 6.29 -2.92
CA LEU A 51 -3.15 4.89 -3.22
C LEU A 51 -4.42 4.25 -3.81
N VAL A 52 -4.36 3.90 -5.09
CA VAL A 52 -5.43 3.22 -5.81
C VAL A 52 -5.20 1.73 -5.70
N ARG A 53 -6.23 1.01 -5.23
CA ARG A 53 -6.26 -0.45 -5.19
C ARG A 53 -7.10 -0.96 -6.35
N HIS A 54 -6.48 -1.72 -7.23
CA HIS A 54 -7.19 -2.42 -8.29
C HIS A 54 -7.39 -3.87 -7.85
N VAL A 55 -8.61 -4.23 -7.45
CA VAL A 55 -8.96 -5.56 -6.93
C VAL A 55 -9.79 -6.32 -7.96
N PRO A 56 -9.69 -7.67 -8.02
CA PRO A 56 -10.61 -8.49 -8.80
C PRO A 56 -12.06 -8.27 -8.36
N PRO A 57 -13.06 -8.52 -9.21
CA PRO A 57 -14.47 -8.52 -8.82
C PRO A 57 -14.72 -9.44 -7.63
N ALA A 58 -15.63 -9.05 -6.74
CA ALA A 58 -15.89 -9.72 -5.45
C ALA A 58 -16.08 -11.25 -5.58
N ALA A 59 -16.80 -11.70 -6.62
CA ALA A 59 -17.06 -13.12 -6.87
C ALA A 59 -15.81 -13.96 -7.17
N LYS A 60 -14.68 -13.32 -7.53
CA LYS A 60 -13.40 -13.97 -7.82
C LYS A 60 -12.34 -13.67 -6.77
N GLN A 61 -12.68 -12.98 -5.67
CA GLN A 61 -11.72 -12.68 -4.61
C GLN A 61 -11.51 -13.90 -3.72
N VAL A 62 -10.25 -14.24 -3.51
CA VAL A 62 -9.79 -15.32 -2.63
C VAL A 62 -8.81 -14.72 -1.64
N ALA A 63 -9.20 -14.68 -0.38
CA ALA A 63 -8.35 -14.25 0.73
C ALA A 63 -7.76 -15.50 1.39
N SER A 64 -6.47 -15.75 1.20
CA SER A 64 -5.76 -16.84 1.85
C SER A 64 -4.28 -16.49 2.02
N TRP A 65 -3.65 -17.10 3.01
CA TRP A 65 -2.23 -16.94 3.27
C TRP A 65 -1.69 -18.16 3.98
N THR A 66 -0.38 -18.32 3.95
CA THR A 66 0.36 -19.37 4.63
C THR A 66 1.62 -18.81 5.26
N HIS A 67 2.27 -19.62 6.08
CA HIS A 67 3.56 -19.30 6.67
C HIS A 67 4.56 -20.43 6.46
N ARG A 68 5.84 -20.07 6.39
CA ARG A 68 6.96 -21.01 6.49
C ARG A 68 7.96 -20.52 7.51
N CYS A 69 8.55 -21.42 8.27
CA CYS A 69 9.65 -21.11 9.17
C CYS A 69 10.96 -21.13 8.37
N ALA A 70 11.79 -20.10 8.52
CA ALA A 70 13.07 -19.98 7.81
C ALA A 70 14.03 -19.08 8.60
N ASP A 71 15.31 -19.47 8.67
CA ASP A 71 16.41 -18.67 9.23
C ASP A 71 16.12 -18.01 10.59
N GLY A 72 15.52 -18.75 11.53
CA GLY A 72 15.20 -18.23 12.88
C GLY A 72 14.02 -17.25 12.93
N GLY A 73 13.30 -17.09 11.83
CA GLY A 73 12.06 -16.30 11.75
C GLY A 73 10.95 -17.05 11.01
N MET A 74 9.94 -16.30 10.59
CA MET A 74 8.86 -16.81 9.74
C MET A 74 8.66 -15.92 8.52
N VAL A 75 8.34 -16.53 7.39
CA VAL A 75 7.92 -15.85 6.18
C VAL A 75 6.45 -16.11 5.97
N LEU A 76 5.68 -15.03 5.92
CA LEU A 76 4.25 -15.03 5.61
C LEU A 76 4.07 -14.78 4.12
N GLU A 77 3.21 -15.56 3.48
CA GLU A 77 2.95 -15.46 2.05
C GLU A 77 1.45 -15.46 1.79
N ASN A 78 0.99 -14.50 0.99
CA ASN A 78 -0.39 -14.46 0.53
C ASN A 78 -0.54 -15.43 -0.65
N THR A 79 -1.35 -16.47 -0.45
CA THR A 79 -1.66 -17.51 -1.44
C THR A 79 -2.96 -17.23 -2.20
N GLY A 80 -3.65 -16.14 -1.84
CA GLY A 80 -4.84 -15.65 -2.49
C GLY A 80 -4.54 -14.60 -3.56
N ASN A 81 -5.59 -13.91 -3.99
CA ASN A 81 -5.49 -12.86 -5.02
C ASN A 81 -5.93 -11.48 -4.53
N VAL A 82 -6.27 -11.35 -3.24
CA VAL A 82 -6.50 -10.07 -2.57
C VAL A 82 -5.70 -9.99 -1.29
N ARG A 83 -5.40 -8.78 -0.82
CA ARG A 83 -4.63 -8.61 0.43
C ARG A 83 -5.35 -9.25 1.61
N VAL A 84 -4.58 -9.81 2.52
CA VAL A 84 -5.05 -10.23 3.85
C VAL A 84 -4.48 -9.27 4.88
N VAL A 85 -5.30 -8.85 5.84
CA VAL A 85 -4.86 -7.98 6.94
C VAL A 85 -4.97 -8.76 8.24
N LEU A 86 -3.85 -8.85 8.97
CA LEU A 86 -3.80 -9.35 10.34
C LEU A 86 -3.82 -8.11 11.26
N PRO A 87 -4.97 -7.76 11.87
CA PRO A 87 -5.08 -6.56 12.69
C PRO A 87 -4.39 -6.77 14.04
N GLU A 88 -3.88 -5.68 14.61
CA GLU A 88 -3.19 -5.67 15.91
C GLU A 88 -2.08 -6.73 16.00
N ALA A 89 -1.36 -6.94 14.90
CA ALA A 89 -0.29 -7.91 14.84
C ALA A 89 0.91 -7.45 15.66
N THR A 90 1.48 -8.36 16.44
CA THR A 90 2.69 -8.15 17.25
C THR A 90 3.69 -9.28 17.03
N SER A 91 4.97 -8.94 17.10
CA SER A 91 6.09 -9.88 17.05
C SER A 91 7.27 -9.36 17.87
N ALA A 92 8.33 -10.14 18.04
CA ALA A 92 9.53 -9.71 18.74
C ALA A 92 10.11 -8.40 18.16
N ALA A 93 10.11 -8.26 16.83
CA ALA A 93 10.58 -7.04 16.15
C ALA A 93 9.54 -5.91 16.07
N ARG A 94 8.26 -6.18 16.40
CA ARG A 94 7.14 -5.23 16.36
C ARG A 94 6.30 -5.41 17.62
N ALA A 95 6.80 -4.89 18.74
CA ALA A 95 6.14 -5.01 20.04
C ALA A 95 4.84 -4.19 20.12
N ALA A 96 4.76 -3.04 19.43
CA ALA A 96 3.55 -2.25 19.37
C ALA A 96 2.53 -2.88 18.40
N PRO A 97 1.26 -3.10 18.82
CA PRO A 97 0.22 -3.64 17.94
C PRO A 97 0.00 -2.76 16.72
N GLN A 98 0.12 -3.35 15.52
CA GLN A 98 -0.16 -2.65 14.26
C GLN A 98 -0.71 -3.62 13.22
N ALA A 99 -1.49 -3.11 12.27
CA ALA A 99 -2.02 -3.95 11.19
C ALA A 99 -0.89 -4.42 10.28
N LEU A 100 -0.81 -5.74 10.05
CA LEU A 100 0.11 -6.35 9.09
C LEU A 100 -0.67 -6.75 7.84
N ALA A 101 -0.34 -6.13 6.70
CA ALA A 101 -0.96 -6.44 5.43
C ALA A 101 -0.07 -7.38 4.59
N LEU A 102 -0.63 -8.51 4.17
CA LEU A 102 -0.02 -9.48 3.27
C LEU A 102 -0.58 -9.26 1.87
N PHE A 103 0.26 -8.82 0.93
CA PHE A 103 -0.14 -8.57 -0.46
C PHE A 103 0.24 -9.77 -1.35
N PRO A 104 -0.57 -10.08 -2.39
CA PRO A 104 -0.22 -11.13 -3.35
C PRO A 104 1.16 -10.91 -3.97
N GLY A 105 1.97 -11.96 -4.04
CA GLY A 105 3.32 -11.92 -4.63
C GLY A 105 4.39 -11.18 -3.82
N VAL A 106 4.05 -10.69 -2.61
CA VAL A 106 5.00 -9.98 -1.74
C VAL A 106 5.11 -10.70 -0.39
N PRO A 107 6.00 -11.70 -0.26
CA PRO A 107 6.27 -12.34 1.01
C PRO A 107 6.72 -11.33 2.08
N GLN A 108 6.32 -11.55 3.32
CA GLN A 108 6.71 -10.72 4.47
C GLN A 108 7.51 -11.56 5.45
N ARG A 109 8.76 -11.17 5.71
CA ARG A 109 9.60 -11.79 6.72
C ARG A 109 9.31 -11.14 8.09
N ILE A 110 9.07 -11.98 9.07
CA ILE A 110 8.92 -11.60 10.48
C ILE A 110 10.11 -12.17 11.23
N GLU A 111 10.87 -11.27 11.83
CA GLU A 111 11.98 -11.64 12.69
C GLU A 111 11.47 -12.22 14.01
N GLY A 112 12.14 -13.28 14.46
CA GLY A 112 11.71 -14.07 15.59
C GLY A 112 10.66 -15.12 15.22
N GLY A 113 10.54 -16.13 16.07
CA GLY A 113 9.68 -17.28 15.82
C GLY A 113 8.21 -17.06 16.13
N THR A 114 7.76 -15.90 16.65
CA THR A 114 6.39 -15.73 17.12
C THR A 114 5.66 -14.54 16.51
N LEU A 115 4.39 -14.76 16.17
CA LEU A 115 3.47 -13.74 15.68
C LEU A 115 2.15 -13.90 16.42
N GLN A 116 1.58 -12.81 16.91
CA GLN A 116 0.23 -12.78 17.46
C GLN A 116 -0.59 -11.73 16.72
N TRP A 117 -1.89 -11.94 16.59
CA TRP A 117 -2.82 -10.98 16.00
C TRP A 117 -4.22 -11.19 16.57
N LYS A 118 -5.15 -10.29 16.26
CA LYS A 118 -6.57 -10.47 16.61
C LYS A 118 -7.38 -10.87 15.38
N ASP A 119 -8.36 -11.74 15.57
CA ASP A 119 -9.33 -12.10 14.53
C ASP A 119 -10.71 -12.20 15.16
N GLY A 120 -11.65 -11.35 14.73
CA GLY A 120 -12.97 -11.25 15.36
C GLY A 120 -12.96 -10.90 16.86
N GLY A 121 -11.87 -10.29 17.37
CA GLY A 121 -11.67 -10.02 18.80
C GLY A 121 -10.96 -11.14 19.57
N GLU A 122 -10.82 -12.33 18.98
CA GLU A 122 -10.04 -13.43 19.56
C GLU A 122 -8.55 -13.27 19.25
N SER A 123 -7.69 -13.60 20.21
CA SER A 123 -6.25 -13.63 19.97
C SER A 123 -5.85 -14.92 19.25
N ARG A 124 -5.10 -14.76 18.17
CA ARG A 124 -4.49 -15.84 17.38
C ARG A 124 -2.97 -15.74 17.50
N SER A 125 -2.29 -16.88 17.42
CA SER A 125 -0.84 -16.92 17.45
C SER A 125 -0.26 -17.96 16.49
N LEU A 126 0.96 -17.69 16.02
CA LEU A 126 1.82 -18.60 15.28
C LEU A 126 3.19 -18.63 15.94
N ALA A 127 3.78 -19.83 15.96
CA ALA A 127 5.13 -20.03 16.48
C ALA A 127 5.92 -20.97 15.56
N CYS A 128 7.11 -20.56 15.16
CA CYS A 128 8.16 -21.36 14.57
C CYS A 128 9.07 -21.88 15.68
N ARG A 129 9.28 -23.19 15.71
CA ARG A 129 10.21 -23.88 16.61
C ARG A 129 11.51 -24.18 15.89
#